data_AF-A0ABD4QZ81-F1
#
_entry.id   AF-A0ABD4QZ81-F1
#
_cell.length_a   1.000
_cell.length_b   1.000
_cell.length_c   1.000
_cell.angle_alpha   90.00
_cell.angle_beta   90.00
_cell.angle_gamma   90.00
#
_symmetry.space_group_name_H-M   'P 1'
#
loop_
_entity.id
_entity.type
_entity.pdbx_description
1 polymer ?
#
loop_
_entity_poly.entity_id
_entity_poly.type
_entity_poly.pdbx_seq_one_letter_code
_entity_poly.pdbx_strand_id
1 'polypeptide(L)'
;MNKVLITGAGVDKTSGIDFPLANKLLTEVSRFINGEGASFEKAIRNALPGLRFDFNRFINNEIENITKKDIEQLKKIVELVSEAESKIQDESDLSKKRGLVIIRLFEKLVEIKNASHIDDETFQLISEAFGLEFTESDFIIDVHKMSLSETFKLILKVTLKESLTSDGNPIADAIASHMLDIEQLLIQKFLGFYSHNQADVKNYIYISWCLWGYLVWKQNQVLSSFGSGEMPFYSKLPQGIDAITLNYTTFLANAGLENVIYFHGGLSEYVRMDTRQLLPINDLDSIDLKEFIEGEISSNIDFTSSIVEEQKHVIPSMVPPLKLKPILSHKYIDTWAKAAELIHNSQKVVVIGYSFNSADEHFNDIIRNSVTRKYDIVAPDVLSEAFLKRIEKVFGVPISNFSNTKVQGKNAKTTQYIRLISAYADELDVSKLFDE
;
A
#
# COMPACT_ATOMS: atom_id res chain seq x y z
N MET A 1 5.60 -12.04 -31.40
CA MET A 1 6.17 -10.78 -30.86
C MET A 1 5.91 -10.80 -29.37
N ASN A 2 6.92 -10.59 -28.51
CA ASN A 2 6.68 -10.70 -27.07
C ASN A 2 5.97 -9.44 -26.55
N LYS A 3 4.72 -9.63 -26.12
CA LYS A 3 3.78 -8.62 -25.63
C LYS A 3 3.64 -8.85 -24.12
N VAL A 4 3.94 -7.84 -23.31
CA VAL A 4 3.91 -7.96 -21.84
C VAL A 4 2.89 -7.01 -21.25
N LEU A 5 1.98 -7.55 -20.43
CA LEU A 5 1.08 -6.78 -19.58
C LEU A 5 1.66 -6.66 -18.16
N ILE A 6 1.59 -5.47 -17.58
CA ILE A 6 1.93 -5.21 -16.18
C ILE A 6 0.69 -4.64 -15.48
N THR A 7 0.23 -5.27 -14.40
CA THR A 7 -0.94 -4.81 -13.62
C THR A 7 -0.56 -4.38 -12.21
N GLY A 8 -1.09 -3.25 -11.77
CA GLY A 8 -1.01 -2.78 -10.37
C GLY A 8 -2.39 -2.62 -9.72
N ALA A 9 -2.40 -2.10 -8.50
CA ALA A 9 -3.60 -2.05 -7.65
C ALA A 9 -4.76 -1.25 -8.26
N GLY A 10 -4.48 -0.33 -9.18
CA GLY A 10 -5.52 0.42 -9.90
C GLY A 10 -6.42 -0.47 -10.76
N VAL A 11 -5.96 -1.66 -11.18
CA VAL A 11 -6.78 -2.66 -11.87
C VAL A 11 -7.79 -3.28 -10.91
N ASP A 12 -7.34 -3.75 -9.74
CA ASP A 12 -8.23 -4.36 -8.75
C ASP A 12 -9.20 -3.33 -8.16
N LYS A 13 -8.86 -2.04 -8.22
CA LYS A 13 -9.75 -0.95 -7.77
C LYS A 13 -10.88 -0.63 -8.77
N THR A 14 -10.83 -1.15 -9.99
CA THR A 14 -11.87 -0.95 -11.01
C THR A 14 -13.26 -1.28 -10.48
N SER A 15 -14.25 -0.50 -10.94
CA SER A 15 -15.64 -0.65 -10.53
C SER A 15 -16.14 -2.08 -10.81
N GLY A 16 -16.80 -2.67 -9.82
CA GLY A 16 -17.25 -4.07 -9.85
C GLY A 16 -16.27 -5.02 -9.14
N ILE A 17 -14.96 -4.79 -9.21
CA ILE A 17 -13.98 -5.52 -8.38
C ILE A 17 -13.86 -4.80 -7.01
N ASP A 18 -13.72 -3.48 -7.06
CA ASP A 18 -13.76 -2.58 -5.90
C ASP A 18 -12.84 -2.98 -4.74
N PHE A 19 -11.67 -3.54 -5.07
CA PHE A 19 -10.67 -3.88 -4.08
C PHE A 19 -10.05 -2.61 -3.47
N PRO A 20 -9.80 -2.57 -2.14
CA PRO A 20 -9.19 -1.40 -1.51
C PRO A 20 -7.75 -1.19 -1.95
N LEU A 21 -7.35 0.08 -2.00
CA LEU A 21 -5.94 0.48 -2.12
C LEU A 21 -5.23 0.36 -0.76
N ALA A 22 -3.89 0.36 -0.80
CA ALA A 22 -3.04 0.17 0.38
C ALA A 22 -3.40 1.06 1.58
N ASN A 23 -3.71 2.33 1.31
CA ASN A 23 -4.08 3.32 2.33
C ASN A 23 -5.42 3.03 3.04
N LYS A 24 -6.22 2.08 2.55
CA LYS A 24 -7.47 1.65 3.20
C LYS A 24 -7.37 0.27 3.84
N LEU A 25 -6.31 -0.49 3.55
CA LEU A 25 -6.19 -1.89 3.97
C LEU A 25 -6.23 -2.07 5.49
N LEU A 26 -5.57 -1.19 6.26
CA LEU A 26 -5.56 -1.35 7.72
C LEU A 26 -6.97 -1.26 8.32
N THR A 27 -7.73 -0.26 7.88
CA THR A 27 -9.11 -0.03 8.31
C THR A 27 -10.00 -1.21 7.93
N GLU A 28 -9.87 -1.68 6.70
CA GLU A 28 -10.65 -2.82 6.19
C GLU A 28 -10.31 -4.14 6.88
N VAL A 29 -9.02 -4.42 7.12
CA VAL A 29 -8.57 -5.58 7.91
C VAL A 29 -9.16 -5.50 9.32
N SER A 30 -9.12 -4.33 9.95
CA SER A 30 -9.71 -4.12 11.27
C SER A 30 -11.22 -4.37 11.29
N ARG A 31 -11.97 -3.90 10.28
CA ARG A 31 -13.41 -4.18 10.16
C ARG A 31 -13.66 -5.68 10.01
N PHE A 32 -12.89 -6.35 9.17
CA PHE A 32 -13.00 -7.79 8.93
C PHE A 32 -12.75 -8.62 10.19
N ILE A 33 -11.63 -8.41 10.89
CA ILE A 33 -11.29 -9.22 12.07
C ILE A 33 -12.20 -8.98 13.27
N ASN A 34 -12.94 -7.87 13.30
CA ASN A 34 -13.96 -7.60 14.33
C ASN A 34 -15.37 -8.04 13.90
N GLY A 35 -15.56 -8.41 12.63
CA GLY A 35 -16.81 -8.89 12.05
C GLY A 35 -16.69 -10.33 11.56
N GLU A 36 -16.85 -10.54 10.25
CA GLU A 36 -16.83 -11.87 9.60
C GLU A 36 -15.57 -12.70 9.87
N GLY A 37 -14.43 -12.03 10.08
CA GLY A 37 -13.13 -12.66 10.36
C GLY A 37 -12.84 -12.91 11.83
N ALA A 38 -13.79 -12.67 12.75
CA ALA A 38 -13.52 -12.75 14.20
C ALA A 38 -13.13 -14.15 14.68
N SER A 39 -13.72 -15.20 14.13
CA SER A 39 -13.37 -16.59 14.47
C SER A 39 -11.96 -16.96 13.98
N PHE A 40 -11.61 -16.52 12.76
CA PHE A 40 -10.28 -16.65 12.17
C PHE A 40 -9.22 -15.89 12.97
N GLU A 41 -9.50 -14.65 13.35
CA GLU A 41 -8.56 -13.84 14.14
C GLU A 41 -8.27 -14.48 15.49
N LYS A 42 -9.30 -15.02 16.15
CA LYS A 42 -9.15 -15.74 17.42
C LYS A 42 -8.26 -16.96 17.26
N ALA A 43 -8.39 -17.70 16.16
CA ALA A 43 -7.51 -18.84 15.87
C ALA A 43 -6.04 -18.39 15.74
N ILE A 44 -5.77 -17.28 15.03
CA ILE A 44 -4.41 -16.72 14.93
C ILE A 44 -3.88 -16.32 16.31
N ARG A 45 -4.68 -15.63 17.13
CA ARG A 45 -4.25 -15.25 18.49
C ARG A 45 -3.91 -16.45 19.36
N ASN A 46 -4.67 -17.53 19.26
CA ASN A 46 -4.40 -18.75 20.00
C ASN A 46 -3.06 -19.40 19.61
N ALA A 47 -2.67 -19.28 18.33
CA ALA A 47 -1.38 -19.74 17.83
C ALA A 47 -0.19 -18.89 18.30
N LEU A 48 -0.44 -17.67 18.83
CA LEU A 48 0.58 -16.68 19.18
C LEU A 48 0.55 -16.35 20.68
N PRO A 49 1.16 -17.19 21.54
CA PRO A 49 1.07 -17.03 22.98
C PRO A 49 1.70 -15.70 23.43
N GLY A 50 0.97 -14.96 24.26
CA GLY A 50 1.42 -13.68 24.83
C GLY A 50 1.44 -12.52 23.84
N LEU A 51 0.78 -12.62 22.69
CA LEU A 51 0.61 -11.51 21.75
C LEU A 51 -0.08 -10.32 22.43
N ARG A 52 0.61 -9.16 22.46
CA ARG A 52 0.09 -7.91 23.04
C ARG A 52 -0.37 -6.89 22.00
N PHE A 53 -0.19 -7.19 20.71
CA PHE A 53 -0.60 -6.29 19.65
C PHE A 53 -2.12 -6.25 19.53
N ASP A 54 -2.61 -5.03 19.32
CA ASP A 54 -4.01 -4.69 19.12
C ASP A 54 -4.07 -3.42 18.25
N PHE A 55 -5.00 -3.38 17.30
CA PHE A 55 -5.13 -2.26 16.37
C PHE A 55 -5.55 -0.97 17.09
N ASN A 56 -6.35 -1.02 18.16
CA ASN A 56 -6.67 0.17 18.95
C ASN A 56 -5.43 0.72 19.66
N ARG A 57 -4.56 -0.16 20.16
CA ARG A 57 -3.29 0.26 20.77
C ARG A 57 -2.39 0.93 19.73
N PHE A 58 -2.31 0.37 18.53
CA PHE A 58 -1.58 0.99 17.42
C PHE A 58 -2.11 2.40 17.10
N ILE A 59 -3.43 2.56 16.97
CA ILE A 59 -4.05 3.88 16.73
C ILE A 59 -3.72 4.89 17.83
N ASN A 60 -3.77 4.49 19.11
CA ASN A 60 -3.41 5.39 20.20
C ASN A 60 -1.95 5.85 20.08
N ASN A 61 -1.03 4.94 19.73
CA ASN A 61 0.37 5.29 19.52
C ASN A 61 0.55 6.26 18.33
N GLU A 62 -0.18 6.07 17.23
CA GLU A 62 -0.13 7.00 16.08
C GLU A 62 -0.64 8.39 16.44
N ILE A 63 -1.70 8.48 17.27
CA ILE A 63 -2.19 9.75 17.80
C ILE A 63 -1.14 10.43 18.67
N GLU A 64 -0.46 9.69 19.55
CA GLU A 64 0.60 10.22 20.40
C GLU A 64 1.81 10.73 19.59
N ASN A 65 2.07 10.14 18.43
CA ASN A 65 3.18 10.50 17.55
C ASN A 65 2.86 11.62 16.54
N ILE A 66 1.66 12.21 16.55
CA ILE A 66 1.29 13.29 15.61
C ILE A 66 2.26 14.49 15.68
N THR A 67 2.73 14.87 16.86
CA THR A 67 3.67 16.00 17.00
C THR A 67 5.01 15.73 16.32
N LYS A 68 5.34 14.47 16.04
CA LYS A 68 6.56 14.09 15.33
C LYS A 68 6.44 14.22 13.81
N LYS A 69 5.23 14.24 13.25
CA LYS A 69 5.00 14.40 11.80
C LYS A 69 5.47 15.77 11.31
N ASP A 70 6.09 15.83 10.14
CA ASP A 70 6.55 17.08 9.56
C ASP A 70 5.38 17.97 9.09
N ILE A 71 5.67 19.23 8.72
CA ILE A 71 4.65 20.20 8.30
C ILE A 71 3.91 19.74 7.03
N GLU A 72 4.60 19.07 6.10
CA GLU A 72 3.99 18.61 4.84
C GLU A 72 3.00 17.48 5.08
N GLN A 73 3.34 16.52 5.95
CA GLN A 73 2.46 15.45 6.40
C GLN A 73 1.20 16.00 7.10
N LEU A 74 1.36 17.00 7.96
CA LEU A 74 0.21 17.64 8.62
C LEU A 74 -0.69 18.37 7.62
N LYS A 75 -0.11 19.10 6.67
CA LYS A 75 -0.85 19.75 5.57
C LYS A 75 -1.59 18.72 4.71
N LYS A 76 -0.99 17.55 4.46
CA LYS A 76 -1.64 16.50 3.68
C LYS A 76 -2.91 15.96 4.36
N ILE A 77 -2.90 15.86 5.69
CA ILE A 77 -4.11 15.50 6.44
C ILE A 77 -5.19 16.56 6.23
N VAL A 78 -4.85 17.86 6.31
CA VAL A 78 -5.79 18.96 6.07
C VAL A 78 -6.40 18.87 4.66
N GLU A 79 -5.58 18.65 3.63
CA GLU A 79 -6.05 18.50 2.25
C GLU A 79 -7.05 17.35 2.12
N LEU A 80 -6.69 16.15 2.61
CA LEU A 80 -7.53 14.96 2.48
C LEU A 80 -8.86 15.11 3.20
N VAL A 81 -8.84 15.70 4.40
CA VAL A 81 -10.07 15.96 5.16
C VAL A 81 -10.92 17.03 4.49
N SER A 82 -10.32 18.07 3.91
CA SER A 82 -11.05 19.12 3.18
C SER A 82 -11.71 18.56 1.91
N GLU A 83 -11.02 17.69 1.18
CA GLU A 83 -11.60 16.99 0.02
C GLU A 83 -12.78 16.08 0.42
N ALA A 84 -12.69 15.39 1.56
CA ALA A 84 -13.78 14.55 2.06
C ALA A 84 -14.95 15.38 2.58
N GLU A 85 -14.67 16.48 3.29
CA GLU A 85 -15.66 17.42 3.84
C GLU A 85 -16.45 18.12 2.73
N SER A 86 -15.78 18.59 1.68
CA SER A 86 -16.42 19.29 0.56
C SER A 86 -17.41 18.42 -0.24
N LYS A 87 -17.29 17.09 -0.15
CA LYS A 87 -18.23 16.13 -0.77
C LYS A 87 -19.53 15.97 0.03
N ILE A 88 -19.55 16.40 1.29
CA ILE A 88 -20.74 16.36 2.14
C ILE A 88 -21.54 17.65 1.93
N GLN A 89 -22.68 17.53 1.24
CA GLN A 89 -23.51 18.68 0.88
C GLN A 89 -24.33 19.23 2.05
N ASP A 90 -24.75 18.35 2.97
CA ASP A 90 -25.58 18.74 4.11
C ASP A 90 -24.74 19.45 5.20
N GLU A 91 -24.96 20.75 5.38
CA GLU A 91 -24.32 21.57 6.42
C GLU A 91 -24.69 21.16 7.85
N SER A 92 -25.81 20.46 8.03
CA SER A 92 -26.24 19.97 9.33
C SER A 92 -25.54 18.68 9.75
N ASP A 93 -24.92 17.97 8.80
CA ASP A 93 -24.24 16.69 9.00
C ASP A 93 -23.11 16.82 10.04
N LEU A 94 -23.17 15.95 11.06
CA LEU A 94 -22.19 15.93 12.14
C LEU A 94 -20.80 15.53 11.63
N SER A 95 -20.70 14.68 10.60
CA SER A 95 -19.44 14.31 9.96
C SER A 95 -18.79 15.52 9.31
N LYS A 96 -19.55 16.36 8.61
CA LYS A 96 -19.03 17.61 8.03
C LYS A 96 -18.45 18.52 9.11
N LYS A 97 -19.20 18.74 10.20
CA LYS A 97 -18.73 19.54 11.35
C LYS A 97 -17.48 18.95 12.00
N ARG A 98 -17.39 17.63 12.11
CA ARG A 98 -16.17 16.95 12.59
C ARG A 98 -14.99 17.20 11.68
N GLY A 99 -15.18 17.10 10.36
CA GLY A 99 -14.16 17.45 9.36
C GLY A 99 -13.63 18.86 9.56
N LEU A 100 -14.52 19.85 9.70
CA LEU A 100 -14.15 21.25 9.96
C LEU A 100 -13.36 21.44 11.26
N VAL A 101 -13.74 20.75 12.34
CA VAL A 101 -12.99 20.81 13.61
C VAL A 101 -11.58 20.25 13.41
N ILE A 102 -11.44 19.13 12.72
CA ILE A 102 -10.16 18.47 12.49
C ILE A 102 -9.25 19.35 11.63
N ILE A 103 -9.77 19.89 10.53
CA ILE A 103 -9.05 20.85 9.67
C ILE A 103 -8.45 21.97 10.52
N ARG A 104 -9.28 22.66 11.32
CA ARG A 104 -8.85 23.79 12.15
C ARG A 104 -7.80 23.41 13.20
N LEU A 105 -7.89 22.21 13.77
CA LEU A 105 -6.93 21.74 14.77
C LEU A 105 -5.57 21.41 14.14
N PHE A 106 -5.56 20.79 12.96
CA PHE A 106 -4.33 20.51 12.23
C PHE A 106 -3.69 21.79 11.66
N GLU A 107 -4.48 22.74 11.15
CA GLU A 107 -3.98 24.06 10.73
C GLU A 107 -3.28 24.79 11.88
N LYS A 108 -3.91 24.84 13.06
CA LYS A 108 -3.28 25.40 14.27
C LYS A 108 -1.98 24.69 14.65
N LEU A 109 -1.91 23.37 14.50
CA LEU A 109 -0.68 22.63 14.77
C LEU A 109 0.42 22.97 13.76
N VAL A 110 0.08 23.16 12.49
CA VAL A 110 1.00 23.65 11.45
C VAL A 110 1.50 25.05 11.77
N GLU A 111 0.61 25.96 12.17
CA GLU A 111 0.96 27.33 12.58
C GLU A 111 1.94 27.32 13.76
N ILE A 112 1.67 26.52 14.80
CA ILE A 112 2.56 26.38 15.96
C ILE A 112 3.95 25.88 15.54
N LYS A 113 4.02 24.89 14.65
CA LYS A 113 5.30 24.38 14.14
C LYS A 113 6.07 25.42 13.35
N ASN A 114 5.41 26.13 12.43
CA ASN A 114 6.07 27.20 11.68
C ASN A 114 6.57 28.32 12.59
N ALA A 115 5.75 28.76 13.54
CA ALA A 115 6.13 29.81 14.49
C ALA A 115 7.23 29.39 15.47
N SER A 116 7.45 28.08 15.64
CA SER A 116 8.54 27.57 16.48
C SER A 116 9.90 27.57 15.79
N HIS A 117 9.96 27.67 14.46
CA HIS A 117 11.21 27.73 13.72
C HIS A 117 11.91 29.07 13.90
N ILE A 118 13.24 29.02 14.02
CA ILE A 118 14.11 30.19 13.94
C ILE A 118 14.35 30.48 12.45
N ASP A 119 14.05 31.71 12.02
CA ASP A 119 14.31 32.13 10.63
C ASP A 119 15.79 32.39 10.36
N ASP A 120 16.16 32.39 9.07
CA ASP A 120 17.54 32.56 8.61
C ASP A 120 18.18 33.87 9.08
N GLU A 121 17.39 34.96 9.16
CA GLU A 121 17.86 36.27 9.62
C GLU A 121 18.25 36.22 11.11
N THR A 122 17.40 35.61 11.93
CA THR A 122 17.66 35.40 13.36
C THR A 122 18.83 34.46 13.57
N PHE A 123 18.97 33.41 12.76
CA PHE A 123 20.12 32.51 12.79
C PHE A 123 21.44 33.21 12.48
N GLN A 124 21.44 34.09 11.49
CA GLN A 124 22.60 34.90 11.16
C GLN A 124 22.97 35.81 12.33
N LEU A 125 21.99 36.48 12.96
CA LEU A 125 22.22 37.30 14.14
C LEU A 125 22.77 36.49 15.33
N ILE A 126 22.26 35.29 15.56
CA ILE A 126 22.78 34.39 16.61
C ILE A 126 24.24 34.03 16.32
N SER A 127 24.54 33.67 15.08
CA SER A 127 25.90 33.30 14.65
C SER A 127 26.88 34.46 14.80
N GLU A 128 26.47 35.67 14.42
CA GLU A 128 27.30 36.88 14.52
C GLU A 128 27.51 37.32 15.98
N ALA A 129 26.49 37.21 16.82
CA ALA A 129 26.54 37.69 18.21
C ALA A 129 27.16 36.69 19.19
N PHE A 130 26.93 35.39 18.99
CA PHE A 130 27.28 34.34 19.97
C PHE A 130 28.25 33.29 19.42
N GLY A 131 28.42 33.17 18.09
CA GLY A 131 29.24 32.14 17.46
C GLY A 131 28.42 31.00 16.84
N LEU A 132 29.07 30.22 15.97
CA LEU A 132 28.42 29.13 15.20
C LEU A 132 28.02 27.93 16.06
N GLU A 133 28.57 27.78 17.26
CA GLU A 133 28.22 26.70 18.19
C GLU A 133 26.81 26.83 18.80
N PHE A 134 26.15 28.00 18.65
CA PHE A 134 24.80 28.25 19.18
C PHE A 134 23.69 27.97 18.15
N THR A 135 24.00 27.38 17.00
CA THR A 135 23.03 27.07 15.94
C THR A 135 22.68 25.58 15.85
N GLU A 136 22.78 24.84 16.96
CA GLU A 136 22.48 23.39 16.99
C GLU A 136 20.99 23.05 16.83
N SER A 137 20.09 24.02 17.01
CA SER A 137 18.65 23.80 16.91
C SER A 137 17.97 24.86 16.05
N ASP A 138 17.12 24.39 15.15
CA ASP A 138 16.29 25.23 14.28
C ASP A 138 15.02 25.75 14.93
N PHE A 139 14.83 25.51 16.24
CA PHE A 139 13.56 25.76 16.91
C PHE A 139 13.73 26.50 18.24
N ILE A 140 12.86 27.50 18.45
CA ILE A 140 12.65 28.15 19.75
C ILE A 140 12.00 27.15 20.73
N ILE A 141 11.06 26.35 20.22
CA ILE A 141 10.34 25.31 20.99
C ILE A 141 10.36 24.02 20.19
N ASP A 142 10.93 22.96 20.77
CA ASP A 142 10.92 21.62 20.16
C ASP A 142 9.53 20.98 20.27
N VAL A 143 8.69 21.26 19.27
CA VAL A 143 7.32 20.71 19.18
C VAL A 143 7.34 19.17 19.13
N HIS A 144 8.41 18.53 18.67
CA HIS A 144 8.52 17.06 18.61
C HIS A 144 8.58 16.42 20.00
N LYS A 145 8.96 17.19 21.03
CA LYS A 145 8.96 16.76 22.44
C LYS A 145 7.70 17.15 23.20
N MET A 146 6.80 17.92 22.58
CA MET A 146 5.55 18.33 23.22
C MET A 146 4.48 17.24 23.14
N SER A 147 3.63 17.18 24.17
CA SER A 147 2.44 16.34 24.18
C SER A 147 1.22 17.09 23.65
N LEU A 148 0.39 16.42 22.84
CA LEU A 148 -0.95 16.93 22.51
C LEU A 148 -1.83 17.05 23.76
N SER A 149 -2.80 17.96 23.71
CA SER A 149 -3.82 18.06 24.75
C SER A 149 -4.73 16.82 24.75
N GLU A 150 -5.23 16.44 25.93
CA GLU A 150 -6.15 15.30 26.06
C GLU A 150 -7.43 15.48 25.23
N THR A 151 -7.92 16.72 25.11
CA THR A 151 -9.06 17.04 24.24
C THR A 151 -8.78 16.70 22.79
N PHE A 152 -7.61 17.10 22.26
CA PHE A 152 -7.29 16.82 20.86
C PHE A 152 -7.06 15.33 20.63
N LYS A 153 -6.36 14.65 21.54
CA LYS A 153 -6.18 13.19 21.49
C LYS A 153 -7.53 12.46 21.49
N LEU A 154 -8.47 12.88 22.33
CA LEU A 154 -9.79 12.25 22.41
C LEU A 154 -10.60 12.46 21.13
N ILE A 155 -10.59 13.67 20.55
CA ILE A 155 -11.24 13.95 19.26
C ILE A 155 -10.71 13.02 18.18
N LEU A 156 -9.39 12.93 18.03
CA LEU A 156 -8.75 12.07 17.04
C LEU A 156 -9.05 10.59 17.28
N LYS A 157 -9.02 10.16 18.54
CA LYS A 157 -9.32 8.78 18.92
C LYS A 157 -10.75 8.40 18.57
N VAL A 158 -11.72 9.28 18.83
CA VAL A 158 -13.12 9.04 18.46
C VAL A 158 -13.25 8.98 16.95
N THR A 159 -12.71 9.96 16.21
CA THR A 159 -12.82 9.98 14.76
C THR A 159 -12.13 8.80 14.10
N LEU A 160 -10.88 8.48 14.45
CA LEU A 160 -10.16 7.34 13.87
C LEU A 160 -10.84 6.01 14.18
N LYS A 161 -11.44 5.84 15.37
CA LYS A 161 -12.19 4.63 15.69
C LYS A 161 -13.44 4.45 14.84
N GLU A 162 -14.09 5.53 14.43
CA GLU A 162 -15.22 5.45 13.50
C GLU A 162 -14.79 4.92 12.12
N SER A 163 -13.54 5.15 11.70
CA SER A 163 -13.04 4.50 10.48
C SER A 163 -13.05 2.97 10.64
N LEU A 164 -12.82 2.44 11.85
CA LEU A 164 -12.76 0.98 12.07
C LEU A 164 -14.14 0.32 12.19
N THR A 165 -15.23 1.09 12.23
CA THR A 165 -16.60 0.56 12.34
C THR A 165 -17.23 0.31 10.96
N SER A 166 -18.27 -0.53 10.92
CA SER A 166 -18.97 -0.93 9.67
C SER A 166 -19.60 0.23 8.91
N ASP A 167 -20.01 1.29 9.60
CA ASP A 167 -20.74 2.42 9.00
C ASP A 167 -19.82 3.53 8.47
N GLY A 168 -18.49 3.28 8.46
CA GLY A 168 -17.42 4.10 7.87
C GLY A 168 -17.71 5.58 7.60
N ASN A 169 -17.08 6.48 8.35
CA ASN A 169 -17.22 7.91 8.13
C ASN A 169 -16.21 8.42 7.06
N PRO A 170 -16.64 9.12 5.98
CA PRO A 170 -15.74 9.66 4.97
C PRO A 170 -14.59 10.51 5.53
N ILE A 171 -14.85 11.28 6.61
CA ILE A 171 -13.84 12.08 7.31
C ILE A 171 -12.85 11.17 8.04
N ALA A 172 -13.36 10.15 8.73
CA ALA A 172 -12.51 9.22 9.45
C ALA A 172 -11.62 8.42 8.51
N ASP A 173 -12.17 7.95 7.39
CA ASP A 173 -11.44 7.25 6.34
C ASP A 173 -10.35 8.13 5.71
N ALA A 174 -10.63 9.42 5.49
CA ALA A 174 -9.64 10.37 4.97
C ALA A 174 -8.43 10.50 5.91
N ILE A 175 -8.66 10.67 7.21
CA ILE A 175 -7.59 10.78 8.22
C ILE A 175 -6.84 9.46 8.34
N ALA A 176 -7.58 8.35 8.48
CA ALA A 176 -7.01 7.02 8.61
C ALA A 176 -6.11 6.69 7.41
N SER A 177 -6.48 7.09 6.20
CA SER A 177 -5.71 6.81 4.99
C SER A 177 -4.31 7.43 4.95
N HIS A 178 -4.06 8.46 5.76
CA HIS A 178 -2.74 9.07 5.88
C HIS A 178 -2.05 8.74 7.21
N MET A 179 -2.82 8.48 8.27
CA MET A 179 -2.28 8.18 9.58
C MET A 179 -1.97 6.71 9.79
N LEU A 180 -2.72 5.80 9.17
CA LEU A 180 -2.66 4.36 9.43
C LEU A 180 -2.08 3.65 8.22
N ASP A 181 -0.75 3.47 8.25
CA ASP A 181 0.00 2.85 7.17
C ASP A 181 0.36 1.39 7.55
N ILE A 182 -0.37 0.44 6.94
CA ILE A 182 -0.11 -0.99 7.15
C ILE A 182 1.24 -1.43 6.60
N GLU A 183 1.72 -0.78 5.53
CA GLU A 183 2.98 -1.12 4.90
C GLU A 183 4.12 -0.79 5.87
N GLN A 184 4.14 0.44 6.40
CA GLN A 184 5.10 0.87 7.43
C GLN A 184 5.04 0.01 8.68
N LEU A 185 3.83 -0.32 9.15
CA LEU A 185 3.65 -1.18 10.30
C LEU A 185 4.29 -2.57 10.05
N LEU A 186 4.07 -3.16 8.88
CA LEU A 186 4.70 -4.42 8.48
C LEU A 186 6.23 -4.29 8.42
N ILE A 187 6.81 -3.19 7.90
CA ILE A 187 8.28 -2.97 7.91
C ILE A 187 8.83 -3.04 9.32
N GLN A 188 8.26 -2.20 10.19
CA GLN A 188 8.76 -2.02 11.55
C GLN A 188 8.75 -3.34 12.31
N LYS A 189 7.73 -4.17 12.09
CA LYS A 189 7.62 -5.49 12.72
C LYS A 189 8.48 -6.54 12.05
N PHE A 190 8.65 -6.50 10.73
CA PHE A 190 9.52 -7.43 10.02
C PHE A 190 10.98 -7.33 10.47
N LEU A 191 11.46 -6.13 10.81
CA LEU A 191 12.81 -5.92 11.35
C LEU A 191 13.05 -6.70 12.67
N GLY A 192 11.99 -7.15 13.34
CA GLY A 192 12.07 -8.07 14.47
C GLY A 192 12.80 -9.38 14.14
N PHE A 193 12.68 -9.90 12.91
CA PHE A 193 13.38 -11.11 12.48
C PHE A 193 14.90 -10.91 12.37
N TYR A 194 15.37 -9.70 12.04
CA TYR A 194 16.80 -9.39 11.95
C TYR A 194 17.40 -8.96 13.29
N SER A 195 16.60 -8.35 14.15
CA SER A 195 17.01 -7.86 15.47
C SER A 195 16.76 -8.88 16.59
N HIS A 196 16.23 -10.07 16.26
CA HIS A 196 15.84 -11.12 17.20
C HIS A 196 14.83 -10.63 18.28
N ASN A 197 14.01 -9.63 17.94
CA ASN A 197 12.95 -9.14 18.83
C ASN A 197 11.69 -10.00 18.69
N GLN A 198 11.50 -10.93 19.63
CA GLN A 198 10.38 -11.87 19.62
C GLN A 198 9.00 -11.19 19.63
N ALA A 199 8.85 -10.04 20.29
CA ALA A 199 7.58 -9.32 20.31
C ALA A 199 7.23 -8.78 18.92
N ASP A 200 8.22 -8.21 18.21
CA ASP A 200 8.01 -7.72 16.85
C ASP A 200 7.79 -8.86 15.85
N VAL A 201 8.47 -10.00 15.99
CA VAL A 201 8.22 -11.22 15.20
C VAL A 201 6.76 -11.69 15.35
N LYS A 202 6.26 -11.82 16.59
CA LYS A 202 4.86 -12.20 16.84
C LYS A 202 3.87 -11.20 16.24
N ASN A 203 4.16 -9.91 16.38
CA ASN A 203 3.33 -8.86 15.82
C ASN A 203 3.29 -8.95 14.28
N TYR A 204 4.43 -9.18 13.63
CA TYR A 204 4.47 -9.33 12.18
C TYR A 204 3.65 -10.54 11.70
N ILE A 205 3.82 -11.70 12.34
CA ILE A 205 3.07 -12.92 11.99
C ILE A 205 1.57 -12.65 12.13
N TYR A 206 1.14 -12.06 13.24
CA TYR A 206 -0.27 -11.69 13.44
C TYR A 206 -0.79 -10.75 12.34
N ILE A 207 -0.11 -9.61 12.11
CA ILE A 207 -0.58 -8.58 11.17
C ILE A 207 -0.61 -9.11 9.73
N SER A 208 0.43 -9.86 9.33
CA SER A 208 0.52 -10.41 7.97
C SER A 208 -0.55 -11.47 7.70
N TRP A 209 -0.85 -12.35 8.65
CA TRP A 209 -1.96 -13.31 8.52
C TRP A 209 -3.34 -12.65 8.56
N CYS A 210 -3.54 -11.61 9.39
CA CYS A 210 -4.78 -10.83 9.35
C CYS A 210 -4.98 -10.15 7.99
N LEU A 211 -3.92 -9.57 7.41
CA LEU A 211 -3.95 -9.01 6.06
C LEU A 211 -4.29 -10.09 5.03
N TRP A 212 -3.58 -11.22 5.04
CA TRP A 212 -3.83 -12.33 4.12
C TRP A 212 -5.27 -12.83 4.19
N GLY A 213 -5.80 -13.06 5.41
CA GLY A 213 -7.17 -13.54 5.59
C GLY A 213 -8.22 -12.56 5.08
N TYR A 214 -8.00 -11.26 5.28
CA TYR A 214 -8.85 -10.23 4.68
C TYR A 214 -8.81 -10.27 3.15
N LEU A 215 -7.62 -10.35 2.56
CA LEU A 215 -7.46 -10.37 1.10
C LEU A 215 -8.13 -11.59 0.47
N VAL A 216 -7.99 -12.77 1.07
CA VAL A 216 -8.66 -14.00 0.63
C VAL A 216 -10.18 -13.88 0.76
N TRP A 217 -10.67 -13.44 1.93
CA TRP A 217 -12.10 -13.23 2.15
C TRP A 217 -12.70 -12.26 1.13
N LYS A 218 -12.05 -11.11 0.90
CA LYS A 218 -12.52 -10.09 -0.03
C LYS A 218 -12.45 -10.58 -1.48
N GLN A 219 -11.39 -11.28 -1.87
CA GLN A 219 -11.28 -11.91 -3.17
C GLN A 219 -12.44 -12.88 -3.42
N ASN A 220 -12.73 -13.76 -2.46
CA ASN A 220 -13.77 -14.78 -2.62
C ASN A 220 -15.16 -14.13 -2.72
N GLN A 221 -15.41 -13.02 -2.02
CA GLN A 221 -16.63 -12.22 -2.22
C GLN A 221 -16.73 -11.67 -3.65
N VAL A 222 -15.63 -11.13 -4.18
CA VAL A 222 -15.59 -10.61 -5.55
C VAL A 222 -15.82 -11.74 -6.55
N LEU A 223 -15.06 -12.83 -6.47
CA LEU A 223 -15.24 -14.01 -7.35
C LEU A 223 -16.67 -14.54 -7.30
N SER A 224 -17.27 -14.64 -6.11
CA SER A 224 -18.65 -15.10 -5.93
C SER A 224 -19.69 -14.16 -6.55
N SER A 225 -19.45 -12.84 -6.53
CA SER A 225 -20.35 -11.86 -7.14
C SER A 225 -20.40 -11.96 -8.67
N PHE A 226 -19.34 -12.48 -9.30
CA PHE A 226 -19.29 -12.70 -10.74
C PHE A 226 -19.68 -14.12 -11.12
N GLY A 227 -19.41 -15.13 -10.30
CA GLY A 227 -19.71 -16.53 -10.61
C GLY A 227 -19.06 -16.95 -11.93
N SER A 228 -19.87 -17.31 -12.93
CA SER A 228 -19.41 -17.60 -14.31
C SER A 228 -19.45 -16.37 -15.24
N GLY A 229 -19.75 -15.19 -14.71
CA GLY A 229 -19.83 -13.93 -15.44
C GLY A 229 -18.47 -13.33 -15.78
N GLU A 230 -18.49 -12.28 -16.59
CA GLU A 230 -17.29 -11.56 -17.02
C GLU A 230 -16.80 -10.59 -15.94
N MET A 231 -15.63 -10.88 -15.36
CA MET A 231 -14.97 -9.96 -14.44
C MET A 231 -14.45 -8.71 -15.18
N PRO A 232 -14.73 -7.48 -14.71
CA PRO A 232 -14.21 -6.26 -15.30
C PRO A 232 -12.69 -6.34 -15.52
N PHE A 233 -12.22 -5.84 -16.66
CA PHE A 233 -10.83 -5.90 -17.11
C PHE A 233 -10.30 -7.31 -17.40
N TYR A 234 -10.26 -8.21 -16.41
CA TYR A 234 -9.58 -9.51 -16.51
C TYR A 234 -10.19 -10.45 -17.55
N SER A 235 -11.51 -10.48 -17.70
CA SER A 235 -12.17 -11.32 -18.73
C SER A 235 -11.93 -10.83 -20.16
N LYS A 236 -11.45 -9.59 -20.33
CA LYS A 236 -11.27 -8.92 -21.63
C LYS A 236 -9.82 -8.93 -22.11
N LEU A 237 -8.92 -9.62 -21.39
CA LEU A 237 -7.52 -9.67 -21.76
C LEU A 237 -7.29 -10.52 -23.02
N PRO A 238 -6.45 -10.06 -23.96
CA PRO A 238 -6.12 -10.85 -25.14
C PRO A 238 -5.26 -12.06 -24.75
N GLN A 239 -5.44 -13.14 -25.49
CA GLN A 239 -4.60 -14.35 -25.36
C GLN A 239 -3.21 -14.15 -25.99
N GLY A 240 -2.26 -15.00 -25.62
CA GLY A 240 -0.89 -14.97 -26.17
C GLY A 240 -0.04 -13.78 -25.73
N ILE A 241 -0.34 -13.22 -24.54
CA ILE A 241 0.49 -12.23 -23.86
C ILE A 241 1.11 -12.86 -22.61
N ASP A 242 2.31 -12.40 -22.26
CA ASP A 242 2.86 -12.64 -20.93
C ASP A 242 2.35 -11.56 -19.97
N ALA A 243 2.16 -11.88 -18.69
CA ALA A 243 1.67 -10.92 -17.71
C ALA A 243 2.47 -10.94 -16.41
N ILE A 244 2.66 -9.76 -15.83
CA ILE A 244 3.29 -9.54 -14.54
C ILE A 244 2.30 -8.74 -13.69
N THR A 245 2.02 -9.20 -12.48
CA THR A 245 1.20 -8.46 -11.53
C THR A 245 1.99 -8.09 -10.29
N LEU A 246 1.72 -6.88 -9.79
CA LEU A 246 2.14 -6.42 -8.47
C LEU A 246 1.00 -6.59 -7.43
N ASN A 247 -0.16 -7.08 -7.85
CA ASN A 247 -1.28 -7.40 -6.96
C ASN A 247 -1.10 -8.80 -6.37
N TYR A 248 -1.70 -9.04 -5.20
CA TYR A 248 -1.65 -10.35 -4.53
C TYR A 248 -2.79 -11.30 -4.94
N THR A 249 -3.88 -10.76 -5.49
CA THR A 249 -5.12 -11.47 -5.82
C THR A 249 -4.96 -12.45 -6.99
N THR A 250 -5.74 -13.52 -7.02
CA THR A 250 -5.69 -14.56 -8.06
C THR A 250 -6.38 -14.16 -9.37
N PHE A 251 -6.97 -12.96 -9.46
CA PHE A 251 -7.76 -12.53 -10.61
C PHE A 251 -7.01 -12.65 -11.95
N LEU A 252 -5.73 -12.24 -11.99
CA LEU A 252 -4.92 -12.35 -13.20
C LEU A 252 -4.60 -13.80 -13.57
N ALA A 253 -4.28 -14.65 -12.59
CA ALA A 253 -4.07 -16.08 -12.84
C ALA A 253 -5.32 -16.75 -13.41
N ASN A 254 -6.50 -16.32 -12.95
CA ASN A 254 -7.78 -16.84 -13.40
C ASN A 254 -8.21 -16.31 -14.79
N ALA A 255 -7.46 -15.38 -15.40
CA ALA A 255 -7.75 -14.85 -16.74
C ALA A 255 -7.35 -15.81 -17.89
N GLY A 256 -6.77 -16.98 -17.58
CA GLY A 256 -6.43 -18.00 -18.56
C GLY A 256 -5.20 -17.68 -19.42
N LEU A 257 -4.29 -16.84 -18.90
CA LEU A 257 -3.01 -16.55 -19.55
C LEU A 257 -1.99 -17.65 -19.25
N GLU A 258 -1.13 -17.98 -20.23
CA GLU A 258 -0.14 -19.07 -20.08
C GLU A 258 0.98 -18.70 -19.09
N ASN A 259 1.49 -17.47 -19.17
CA ASN A 259 2.63 -17.02 -18.38
C ASN A 259 2.24 -15.82 -17.50
N VAL A 260 1.99 -16.09 -16.22
CA VAL A 260 1.67 -15.08 -15.22
C VAL A 260 2.72 -15.06 -14.11
N ILE A 261 3.31 -13.90 -13.86
CA ILE A 261 4.29 -13.68 -12.79
C ILE A 261 3.70 -12.81 -11.69
N TYR A 262 3.68 -13.33 -10.46
CA TYR A 262 3.34 -12.57 -9.24
C TYR A 262 4.60 -11.98 -8.64
N PHE A 263 4.89 -10.72 -8.97
CA PHE A 263 6.19 -10.11 -8.73
C PHE A 263 6.53 -9.96 -7.24
N HIS A 264 5.53 -9.66 -6.40
CA HIS A 264 5.66 -9.59 -4.95
C HIS A 264 5.15 -10.86 -4.24
N GLY A 265 4.92 -11.93 -4.98
CA GLY A 265 4.19 -13.11 -4.49
C GLY A 265 2.68 -12.88 -4.46
N GLY A 266 1.94 -13.80 -3.84
CA GLY A 266 0.48 -13.80 -3.91
C GLY A 266 -0.15 -14.57 -2.76
N LEU A 267 -1.47 -14.75 -2.83
CA LEU A 267 -2.26 -15.38 -1.77
C LEU A 267 -2.15 -16.91 -1.71
N SER A 268 -1.60 -17.55 -2.74
CA SER A 268 -1.58 -19.01 -2.90
C SER A 268 -0.39 -19.72 -2.27
N GLU A 269 0.48 -19.01 -1.54
CA GLU A 269 1.69 -19.58 -0.93
C GLU A 269 2.00 -18.96 0.43
N TYR A 270 2.74 -19.68 1.26
CA TYR A 270 3.35 -19.16 2.49
C TYR A 270 4.80 -19.62 2.64
N VAL A 271 5.58 -18.86 3.39
CA VAL A 271 7.00 -19.08 3.62
C VAL A 271 7.21 -19.67 5.01
N ARG A 272 7.94 -20.78 5.09
CA ARG A 272 8.57 -21.24 6.32
C ARG A 272 9.87 -20.49 6.56
N MET A 273 9.95 -19.72 7.64
CA MET A 273 11.06 -18.79 7.87
C MET A 273 12.36 -19.47 8.32
N ASP A 274 12.26 -20.65 8.95
CA ASP A 274 13.39 -21.48 9.37
C ASP A 274 14.17 -22.05 8.18
N THR A 275 13.44 -22.48 7.15
CA THR A 275 13.97 -23.19 5.98
C THR A 275 13.95 -22.36 4.69
N ARG A 276 13.25 -21.21 4.71
CA ARG A 276 12.97 -20.36 3.53
C ARG A 276 12.23 -21.11 2.41
N GLN A 277 11.56 -22.20 2.75
CA GLN A 277 10.74 -22.97 1.84
C GLN A 277 9.42 -22.26 1.58
N LEU A 278 9.02 -22.19 0.32
CA LEU A 278 7.68 -21.78 -0.08
C LEU A 278 6.78 -23.01 -0.18
N LEU A 279 5.63 -22.93 0.44
CA LEU A 279 4.62 -23.98 0.49
C LEU A 279 3.32 -23.48 -0.15
N PRO A 280 2.70 -24.28 -1.01
CA PRO A 280 1.43 -23.91 -1.64
C PRO A 280 0.28 -23.96 -0.64
N ILE A 281 -0.72 -23.11 -0.87
CA ILE A 281 -2.03 -23.13 -0.22
C ILE A 281 -3.02 -23.67 -1.25
N ASN A 282 -3.56 -24.85 -0.98
CA ASN A 282 -4.51 -25.50 -1.88
C ASN A 282 -5.93 -24.92 -1.67
N ASP A 283 -6.76 -25.01 -2.71
CA ASP A 283 -8.19 -24.71 -2.66
C ASP A 283 -8.55 -23.32 -2.11
N LEU A 284 -7.71 -22.32 -2.41
CA LEU A 284 -7.82 -20.94 -1.90
C LEU A 284 -9.21 -20.31 -2.08
N ASP A 285 -9.86 -20.57 -3.22
CA ASP A 285 -11.16 -20.00 -3.55
C ASP A 285 -12.31 -20.58 -2.68
N SER A 286 -12.09 -21.72 -2.02
CA SER A 286 -13.04 -22.41 -1.15
C SER A 286 -12.51 -22.63 0.28
N ILE A 287 -11.41 -21.98 0.64
CA ILE A 287 -10.72 -22.23 1.91
C ILE A 287 -11.55 -21.76 3.10
N ASP A 288 -11.73 -22.62 4.11
CA ASP A 288 -12.17 -22.18 5.42
C ASP A 288 -10.98 -21.57 6.16
N LEU A 289 -11.01 -20.25 6.31
CA LEU A 289 -9.92 -19.49 6.91
C LEU A 289 -9.58 -19.97 8.33
N LYS A 290 -10.58 -20.30 9.14
CA LYS A 290 -10.37 -20.72 10.53
C LYS A 290 -9.74 -22.11 10.57
N GLU A 291 -10.31 -23.07 9.84
CA GLU A 291 -9.77 -24.44 9.79
C GLU A 291 -8.36 -24.47 9.23
N PHE A 292 -8.06 -23.64 8.23
CA PHE A 292 -6.71 -23.48 7.68
C PHE A 292 -5.72 -22.98 8.75
N ILE A 293 -6.08 -21.97 9.54
CA ILE A 293 -5.21 -21.49 10.61
C ILE A 293 -5.01 -22.56 11.69
N GLU A 294 -6.08 -23.22 12.13
CA GLU A 294 -6.01 -24.22 13.21
C GLU A 294 -5.24 -25.48 12.77
N GLY A 295 -5.46 -25.95 11.54
CA GLY A 295 -4.85 -27.17 11.01
C GLY A 295 -3.43 -26.98 10.48
N GLU A 296 -3.20 -25.97 9.65
CA GLU A 296 -1.94 -25.82 8.90
C GLU A 296 -1.00 -24.79 9.51
N ILE A 297 -1.50 -23.58 9.81
CA ILE A 297 -0.61 -22.49 10.24
C ILE A 297 -0.16 -22.68 11.68
N SER A 298 -1.09 -22.99 12.59
CA SER A 298 -0.80 -23.13 14.02
C SER A 298 0.20 -24.26 14.31
N SER A 299 0.12 -25.36 13.56
CA SER A 299 1.02 -26.51 13.71
C SER A 299 2.46 -26.22 13.24
N ASN A 300 2.65 -25.15 12.46
CA ASN A 300 3.95 -24.70 11.96
C ASN A 300 4.47 -23.43 12.68
N ILE A 301 3.85 -23.05 13.80
CA ILE A 301 4.30 -21.97 14.66
C ILE A 301 4.77 -22.55 16.00
N ASP A 302 6.02 -22.27 16.37
CA ASP A 302 6.61 -22.71 17.63
C ASP A 302 7.42 -21.56 18.26
N PHE A 303 7.02 -21.14 19.47
CA PHE A 303 7.68 -20.11 20.28
C PHE A 303 8.28 -20.66 21.58
N THR A 304 8.48 -21.97 21.69
CA THR A 304 8.95 -22.63 22.92
C THR A 304 10.41 -22.30 23.24
N SER A 305 11.28 -22.20 22.24
CA SER A 305 12.67 -21.74 22.44
C SER A 305 12.71 -20.25 22.78
N SER A 306 13.64 -19.85 23.64
CA SER A 306 13.97 -18.43 23.87
C SER A 306 14.84 -17.82 22.76
N ILE A 307 15.41 -18.65 21.89
CA ILE A 307 16.25 -18.25 20.76
C ILE A 307 15.35 -18.19 19.51
N VAL A 308 15.30 -17.04 18.84
CA VAL A 308 14.37 -16.81 17.71
C VAL A 308 14.70 -17.71 16.51
N GLU A 309 15.98 -18.03 16.31
CA GLU A 309 16.49 -18.81 15.20
C GLU A 309 16.12 -20.30 15.28
N GLU A 310 15.82 -20.78 16.48
CA GLU A 310 15.38 -22.16 16.73
C GLU A 310 13.84 -22.30 16.66
N GLN A 311 13.13 -21.17 16.60
CA GLN A 311 11.68 -21.13 16.52
C GLN A 311 11.20 -21.45 15.11
N LYS A 312 9.99 -22.02 15.02
CA LYS A 312 9.32 -22.26 13.74
C LYS A 312 8.32 -21.15 13.50
N HIS A 313 8.42 -20.53 12.33
CA HIS A 313 7.50 -19.47 11.93
C HIS A 313 7.07 -19.66 10.49
N VAL A 314 5.80 -19.39 10.24
CA VAL A 314 5.23 -19.29 8.90
C VAL A 314 4.60 -17.92 8.68
N ILE A 315 4.85 -17.34 7.52
CA ILE A 315 4.27 -16.06 7.10
C ILE A 315 3.71 -16.19 5.70
N PRO A 316 2.65 -15.43 5.33
CA PRO A 316 2.18 -15.40 3.94
C PRO A 316 3.30 -15.01 2.97
N SER A 317 3.25 -15.55 1.74
CA SER A 317 4.21 -15.25 0.67
C SER A 317 3.92 -13.92 -0.02
N MET A 318 3.64 -12.88 0.77
CA MET A 318 3.38 -11.52 0.28
C MET A 318 4.55 -10.64 0.69
N VAL A 319 5.37 -10.23 -0.28
CA VAL A 319 6.47 -9.30 -0.03
C VAL A 319 5.86 -7.92 0.19
N PRO A 320 5.98 -7.34 1.38
CA PRO A 320 5.37 -6.06 1.62
C PRO A 320 5.98 -4.98 0.68
N PRO A 321 5.21 -3.94 0.34
CA PRO A 321 5.61 -2.85 -0.55
C PRO A 321 6.67 -1.93 0.11
N LEU A 322 7.89 -2.46 0.30
CA LEU A 322 8.98 -1.77 1.00
C LEU A 322 10.05 -1.32 0.00
N LYS A 323 10.69 -0.17 0.25
CA LYS A 323 11.92 0.22 -0.46
C LYS A 323 13.03 -0.84 -0.34
N LEU A 324 13.11 -1.48 0.82
CA LEU A 324 14.07 -2.53 1.12
C LEU A 324 13.32 -3.87 1.20
N LYS A 325 13.28 -4.60 0.08
CA LYS A 325 12.55 -5.86 -0.01
C LYS A 325 13.31 -6.96 0.72
N PRO A 326 12.70 -7.64 1.71
CA PRO A 326 13.31 -8.82 2.29
C PRO A 326 13.29 -9.96 1.26
N ILE A 327 14.42 -10.63 1.07
CA ILE A 327 14.49 -11.85 0.25
C ILE A 327 14.00 -12.99 1.13
N LEU A 328 12.71 -13.30 1.04
CA LEU A 328 12.08 -14.34 1.86
C LEU A 328 12.46 -15.76 1.43
N SER A 329 12.79 -15.94 0.15
CA SER A 329 13.18 -17.22 -0.46
C SER A 329 13.92 -16.97 -1.78
N HIS A 330 14.74 -17.93 -2.22
CA HIS A 330 15.43 -17.87 -3.52
C HIS A 330 14.46 -17.71 -4.70
N LYS A 331 13.23 -18.23 -4.59
CA LYS A 331 12.19 -18.09 -5.61
C LYS A 331 11.93 -16.62 -5.98
N TYR A 332 12.04 -15.69 -5.05
CA TYR A 332 11.84 -14.27 -5.35
C TYR A 332 12.94 -13.71 -6.27
N ILE A 333 14.19 -14.15 -6.10
CA ILE A 333 15.29 -13.78 -6.99
C ILE A 333 14.98 -14.28 -8.41
N ASP A 334 14.58 -15.55 -8.54
CA ASP A 334 14.22 -16.14 -9.82
C ASP A 334 13.01 -15.46 -10.46
N THR A 335 11.98 -15.16 -9.66
CA THR A 335 10.78 -14.43 -10.09
C THR A 335 11.13 -13.05 -10.62
N TRP A 336 11.99 -12.30 -9.93
CA TRP A 336 12.41 -10.97 -10.37
C TRP A 336 13.28 -11.03 -11.61
N ALA A 337 14.18 -12.02 -11.70
CA ALA A 337 14.99 -12.26 -12.89
C ALA A 337 14.13 -12.58 -14.12
N LYS A 338 13.14 -13.48 -13.98
CA LYS A 338 12.18 -13.81 -15.05
C LYS A 338 11.33 -12.60 -15.46
N ALA A 339 10.84 -11.83 -14.50
CA ALA A 339 10.09 -10.60 -14.79
C ALA A 339 10.94 -9.59 -15.58
N ALA A 340 12.20 -9.41 -15.18
CA ALA A 340 13.14 -8.56 -15.91
C ALA A 340 13.37 -9.07 -17.33
N GLU A 341 13.61 -10.37 -17.50
CA GLU A 341 13.80 -10.97 -18.82
C GLU A 341 12.57 -10.78 -19.74
N LEU A 342 11.36 -11.00 -19.23
CA LEU A 342 10.12 -10.77 -19.99
C LEU A 342 10.02 -9.32 -20.49
N ILE A 343 10.24 -8.36 -19.59
CA ILE A 343 10.18 -6.93 -19.93
C ILE A 343 11.29 -6.58 -20.92
N HIS A 344 12.52 -7.02 -20.67
CA HIS A 344 13.69 -6.67 -21.46
C HIS A 344 13.66 -7.29 -22.85
N ASN A 345 13.03 -8.45 -23.04
CA ASN A 345 12.86 -9.11 -24.33
C ASN A 345 11.56 -8.72 -25.06
N SER A 346 10.69 -7.94 -24.42
CA SER A 346 9.45 -7.45 -25.02
C SER A 346 9.70 -6.47 -26.17
N GLN A 347 8.74 -6.38 -27.09
CA GLN A 347 8.68 -5.29 -28.05
C GLN A 347 7.75 -4.16 -27.57
N LYS A 348 6.70 -4.56 -26.85
CA LYS A 348 5.64 -3.69 -26.34
C LYS A 348 5.29 -4.12 -24.91
N VAL A 349 5.24 -3.14 -24.02
CA VAL A 349 4.80 -3.28 -22.64
C VAL A 349 3.59 -2.39 -22.42
N VAL A 350 2.51 -2.97 -21.87
CA VAL A 350 1.32 -2.22 -21.45
C VAL A 350 1.24 -2.29 -19.93
N VAL A 351 1.26 -1.15 -19.27
CA VAL A 351 1.22 -1.02 -17.80
C VAL A 351 -0.11 -0.40 -17.41
N ILE A 352 -0.88 -1.06 -16.55
CA ILE A 352 -2.23 -0.60 -16.16
C ILE A 352 -2.35 -0.60 -14.64
N GLY A 353 -2.78 0.54 -14.08
CA GLY A 353 -3.07 0.66 -12.65
C GLY A 353 -1.85 0.63 -11.72
N TYR A 354 -0.63 0.78 -12.26
CA TYR A 354 0.60 0.88 -11.48
C TYR A 354 1.04 2.34 -11.32
N SER A 355 1.39 2.73 -10.10
CA SER A 355 1.63 4.14 -9.74
C SER A 355 3.07 4.61 -9.90
N PHE A 356 4.02 3.70 -10.12
CA PHE A 356 5.46 3.97 -10.13
C PHE A 356 5.94 4.65 -8.83
N ASN A 357 5.32 4.30 -7.69
CA ASN A 357 5.69 4.84 -6.40
C ASN A 357 7.15 4.47 -6.03
N SER A 358 7.73 5.19 -5.08
CA SER A 358 9.11 4.91 -4.64
C SER A 358 9.23 3.65 -3.77
N ALA A 359 8.12 3.08 -3.30
CA ALA A 359 8.12 1.87 -2.50
C ALA A 359 8.46 0.62 -3.33
N ASP A 360 8.30 0.70 -4.65
CA ASP A 360 8.66 -0.33 -5.63
C ASP A 360 9.81 0.10 -6.54
N GLU A 361 10.80 0.83 -5.99
CA GLU A 361 11.94 1.34 -6.75
C GLU A 361 12.74 0.23 -7.45
N HIS A 362 12.80 -0.99 -6.92
CA HIS A 362 13.43 -2.15 -7.57
C HIS A 362 12.69 -2.57 -8.85
N PHE A 363 11.36 -2.55 -8.87
CA PHE A 363 10.59 -2.79 -10.09
C PHE A 363 10.73 -1.64 -11.08
N ASN A 364 10.71 -0.40 -10.58
CA ASN A 364 10.96 0.78 -11.39
C ASN A 364 12.36 0.73 -12.04
N ASP A 365 13.36 0.18 -11.35
CA ASP A 365 14.71 0.02 -11.88
C ASP A 365 14.78 -1.03 -13.00
N ILE A 366 14.02 -2.12 -12.90
CA ILE A 366 13.87 -3.08 -14.01
C ILE A 366 13.34 -2.36 -15.26
N ILE A 367 12.31 -1.52 -15.10
CA ILE A 367 11.73 -0.72 -16.20
C ILE A 367 12.73 0.32 -16.73
N ARG A 368 13.46 1.00 -15.85
CA ARG A 368 14.49 1.99 -16.19
C ARG A 368 15.59 1.38 -17.08
N ASN A 369 15.93 0.11 -16.86
CA ASN A 369 16.90 -0.61 -17.68
C ASN A 369 16.34 -1.13 -19.01
N SER A 370 15.08 -0.84 -19.33
CA SER A 370 14.42 -1.21 -20.59
C SER A 370 13.63 -0.07 -21.23
N VAL A 371 14.01 1.18 -20.97
CA VAL A 371 13.32 2.38 -21.48
C VAL A 371 13.23 2.48 -23.00
N THR A 372 14.03 1.70 -23.73
CA THR A 372 13.99 1.64 -25.21
C THR A 372 12.82 0.81 -25.75
N ARG A 373 12.05 0.12 -24.89
CA ARG A 373 10.83 -0.59 -25.31
C ARG A 373 9.68 0.40 -25.52
N LYS A 374 8.67 0.00 -26.28
CA LYS A 374 7.43 0.78 -26.38
C LYS A 374 6.57 0.54 -25.14
N TYR A 375 6.20 1.59 -24.43
CA TYR A 375 5.35 1.55 -23.24
C TYR A 375 4.05 2.29 -23.46
N ASP A 376 2.94 1.64 -23.10
CA ASP A 376 1.67 2.32 -22.83
C ASP A 376 1.38 2.21 -21.34
N ILE A 377 1.19 3.35 -20.67
CA ILE A 377 0.95 3.44 -19.23
C ILE A 377 -0.42 4.04 -19.02
N VAL A 378 -1.29 3.30 -18.35
CA VAL A 378 -2.70 3.62 -18.15
C VAL A 378 -2.99 3.75 -16.65
N ALA A 379 -3.44 4.93 -16.25
CA ALA A 379 -4.04 5.20 -14.95
C ALA A 379 -4.85 6.51 -15.04
N PRO A 380 -5.84 6.73 -14.17
CA PRO A 380 -6.67 7.94 -14.26
C PRO A 380 -5.84 9.23 -14.05
N ASP A 381 -4.82 9.18 -13.20
CA ASP A 381 -4.00 10.31 -12.76
C ASP A 381 -2.65 10.44 -13.50
N VAL A 382 -2.40 9.68 -14.58
CA VAL A 382 -1.11 9.69 -15.31
C VAL A 382 -0.66 11.07 -15.82
N LEU A 383 -1.60 12.00 -15.97
CA LEU A 383 -1.35 13.36 -16.45
C LEU A 383 -1.19 14.38 -15.32
N SER A 384 -1.32 13.96 -14.05
CA SER A 384 -1.06 14.81 -12.89
C SER A 384 0.42 15.16 -12.80
N GLU A 385 0.74 16.33 -12.26
CA GLU A 385 2.13 16.78 -12.09
C GLU A 385 2.96 15.78 -11.27
N ALA A 386 2.38 15.22 -10.20
CA ALA A 386 3.04 14.24 -9.36
C ALA A 386 3.36 12.93 -10.11
N PHE A 387 2.44 12.44 -10.95
CA PHE A 387 2.69 11.24 -11.75
C PHE A 387 3.75 11.49 -12.83
N LEU A 388 3.66 12.63 -13.53
CA LEU A 388 4.63 13.03 -14.55
C LEU A 388 6.05 13.11 -13.99
N LYS A 389 6.23 13.67 -12.78
CA LYS A 389 7.53 13.70 -12.09
C LYS A 389 8.08 12.29 -11.80
N ARG A 390 7.21 11.33 -11.45
CA ARG A 390 7.61 9.93 -11.26
C ARG A 390 8.04 9.29 -12.58
N ILE A 391 7.30 9.51 -13.66
CA ILE A 391 7.65 9.00 -14.99
C ILE A 391 8.98 9.58 -15.49
N GLU A 392 9.21 10.88 -15.32
CA GLU A 392 10.49 11.51 -15.65
C GLU A 392 11.65 10.86 -14.90
N LYS A 393 11.50 10.62 -13.59
CA LYS A 393 12.52 9.93 -12.78
C LYS A 393 12.77 8.49 -13.23
N VAL A 394 11.72 7.73 -13.54
CA VAL A 394 11.85 6.30 -13.89
C VAL A 394 12.40 6.11 -15.29
N PHE A 395 11.88 6.85 -16.26
CA PHE A 395 12.24 6.69 -17.67
C PHE A 395 13.40 7.59 -18.13
N GLY A 396 13.79 8.58 -17.33
CA GLY A 396 14.83 9.56 -17.68
C GLY A 396 14.41 10.47 -18.85
N VAL A 397 13.11 10.63 -19.08
CA VAL A 397 12.57 11.45 -20.17
C VAL A 397 11.96 12.73 -19.61
N PRO A 398 12.52 13.92 -19.93
CA PRO A 398 11.98 15.18 -19.47
C PRO A 398 10.51 15.36 -19.85
N ILE A 399 9.69 15.90 -18.93
CA ILE A 399 8.25 16.14 -19.17
C ILE A 399 8.03 17.04 -20.39
N SER A 400 8.96 17.96 -20.67
CA SER A 400 8.92 18.85 -21.84
C SER A 400 8.92 18.12 -23.17
N ASN A 401 9.37 16.87 -23.22
CA ASN A 401 9.44 16.06 -24.44
C ASN A 401 8.11 15.38 -24.78
N PHE A 402 7.14 15.37 -23.85
CA PHE A 402 5.84 14.77 -24.08
C PHE A 402 4.91 15.74 -24.84
N SER A 403 4.42 15.29 -25.99
CA SER A 403 3.35 15.99 -26.73
C SER A 403 1.98 15.46 -26.33
N ASN A 404 0.95 16.31 -26.44
CA ASN A 404 -0.42 15.89 -26.18
C ASN A 404 -0.96 15.07 -27.37
N THR A 405 -1.72 14.02 -27.08
CA THR A 405 -2.37 13.17 -28.09
C THR A 405 -3.67 12.59 -27.53
N LYS A 406 -4.33 11.74 -28.31
CA LYS A 406 -5.44 10.90 -27.86
C LYS A 406 -5.20 9.44 -28.22
N VAL A 407 -5.55 8.53 -27.32
CA VAL A 407 -5.52 7.07 -27.55
C VAL A 407 -6.87 6.52 -27.17
N GLN A 408 -7.54 5.82 -28.09
CA GLN A 408 -8.91 5.31 -27.91
C GLN A 408 -9.90 6.40 -27.40
N GLY A 409 -9.72 7.65 -27.86
CA GLY A 409 -10.55 8.80 -27.46
C GLY A 409 -10.19 9.42 -26.09
N LYS A 410 -9.29 8.81 -25.32
CA LYS A 410 -8.83 9.30 -24.02
C LYS A 410 -7.67 10.27 -24.16
N ASN A 411 -7.58 11.23 -23.24
CA ASN A 411 -6.48 12.19 -23.21
C ASN A 411 -5.17 11.48 -22.88
N ALA A 412 -4.12 11.79 -23.64
CA ALA A 412 -2.84 11.15 -23.48
C ALA A 412 -1.67 12.10 -23.72
N LYS A 413 -0.51 11.73 -23.22
CA LYS A 413 0.79 12.34 -23.52
C LYS A 413 1.69 11.29 -24.15
N THR A 414 2.47 11.66 -25.17
CA THR A 414 3.31 10.71 -25.91
C THR A 414 4.70 11.25 -26.17
N THR A 415 5.66 10.32 -26.24
CA THR A 415 6.99 10.49 -26.84
C THR A 415 7.15 9.45 -27.96
N GLN A 416 8.38 9.21 -28.42
CA GLN A 416 8.66 8.13 -29.37
C GLN A 416 8.40 6.73 -28.78
N TYR A 417 8.65 6.54 -27.48
CA TYR A 417 8.64 5.22 -26.85
C TYR A 417 7.58 5.07 -25.76
N ILE A 418 7.04 6.17 -25.22
CA ILE A 418 6.15 6.13 -24.06
C ILE A 418 4.85 6.86 -24.37
N ARG A 419 3.71 6.23 -24.06
CA ARG A 419 2.38 6.84 -24.05
C ARG A 419 1.80 6.76 -22.64
N LEU A 420 1.34 7.89 -22.13
CA LEU A 420 0.64 8.03 -20.86
C LEU A 420 -0.83 8.30 -21.17
N ILE A 421 -1.75 7.43 -20.76
CA ILE A 421 -3.16 7.44 -21.17
C ILE A 421 -4.04 7.56 -19.93
N SER A 422 -4.76 8.68 -19.81
CA SER A 422 -5.65 8.95 -18.67
C SER A 422 -6.97 8.20 -18.85
N ALA A 423 -7.06 7.04 -18.19
CA ALA A 423 -8.23 6.16 -18.21
C ALA A 423 -8.22 5.20 -17.01
N TYR A 424 -9.38 4.67 -16.65
CA TYR A 424 -9.50 3.49 -15.81
C TYR A 424 -9.27 2.21 -16.62
N ALA A 425 -8.94 1.11 -15.94
CA ALA A 425 -8.52 -0.13 -16.60
C ALA A 425 -9.61 -0.74 -17.52
N ASP A 426 -10.87 -0.59 -17.16
CA ASP A 426 -12.04 -1.10 -17.87
C ASP A 426 -12.56 -0.20 -19.01
N GLU A 427 -11.98 0.99 -19.18
CA GLU A 427 -12.39 1.96 -20.20
C GLU A 427 -11.64 1.81 -21.53
N LEU A 428 -10.64 0.93 -21.58
CA LEU A 428 -9.80 0.71 -22.76
C LEU A 428 -9.90 -0.74 -23.25
N ASP A 429 -9.81 -0.90 -24.56
CA ASP A 429 -9.56 -2.19 -25.18
C ASP A 429 -8.05 -2.47 -25.14
N VAL A 430 -7.64 -3.37 -24.25
CA VAL A 430 -6.23 -3.72 -24.03
C VAL A 430 -5.63 -4.37 -25.29
N SER A 431 -6.41 -5.09 -26.08
CA SER A 431 -5.95 -5.74 -27.32
C SER A 431 -5.41 -4.71 -28.30
N LYS A 432 -6.13 -3.58 -28.46
CA LYS A 432 -5.72 -2.49 -29.35
C LYS A 432 -4.43 -1.80 -28.90
N LEU A 433 -4.12 -1.79 -27.60
CA LEU A 433 -2.85 -1.23 -27.11
C LEU A 433 -1.64 -2.06 -27.54
N PHE A 434 -1.83 -3.35 -27.77
CA PHE A 434 -0.78 -4.27 -28.21
C PHE A 434 -0.59 -4.34 -29.73
N ASP A 435 -1.54 -3.80 -30.51
CA ASP A 435 -1.50 -3.83 -31.98
C ASP A 435 -0.88 -2.55 -32.59
N GLU A 436 -0.55 -1.56 -31.74
CA GLU A 436 0.08 -0.26 -32.07
C GLU A 436 1.56 -0.17 -31.60
#